data_AF-A0A3L7NIL4-F1
#
_entry.id   AF-A0A3L7NIL4-F1
#
_cell.length_a   1.000
_cell.length_b   1.000
_cell.length_c   1.000
_cell.angle_alpha   90.00
_cell.angle_beta   90.00
_cell.angle_gamma   90.00
#
_symmetry.space_group_name_H-M   'P 1'
#
loop_
_entity.id
_entity.type
_entity.pdbx_description
1 polymer ?
#
loop_
_entity_poly.entity_id
_entity_poly.type
_entity_poly.pdbx_seq_one_letter_code
_entity_poly.pdbx_strand_id
1 'polypeptide(L)'
;MRDLLGYLNFSQGSVSNRFRAVLNELFRDPDRARSPEVLQDYLLTELHRLSSSGDAACANPAQAESVIRLTLGKLIPAYQAHHADLLGHLSASGFYSPFLLARMFEVLLAACAERGDYRSPQVIEAAVGSLNHFVGYRPVAVLENDRRSEVYSHERFCPVPLYLGDIGAAVGPYEDLINSTIAFMQGLPEDLVASSHFAVDRLAELCLDMRSHDHLHPVNKRTNYVFGEWDPDEIDTKGFYRRFIVRRLILDSLLDWINAGKNTADTSDTDPERLFDASAVLAGTILMASAISGSGPQTYDSSVSLTSLLPVVARQRDNFYQRLLDTATGDRGRRLKKLAAESRQPFGHVRHELNMYLAKYGADQVQHRHLSWMFARMGFEEASCEEASVIPCLSARFESEIQSRLVMVPRIVHSGELDTARRLITEVIDFLHRGIECGGLVDPWNVLGFQGLFPLFFTREDSIPDSRVEVLLDIMGQVFDVCALTMSEAAA
;
A
#
# COMPACT_ATOMS: atom_id res chain seq x y z
N MET A 1 -5.86 18.46 -23.45
CA MET A 1 -6.23 17.34 -24.34
C MET A 1 -5.19 17.07 -25.43
N ARG A 2 -4.89 18.04 -26.31
CA ARG A 2 -3.86 17.90 -27.36
C ARG A 2 -2.52 17.35 -26.85
N ASP A 3 -2.02 17.89 -25.73
CA ASP A 3 -0.74 17.46 -25.17
C ASP A 3 -0.78 16.02 -24.62
N LEU A 4 -1.91 15.61 -24.04
CA LEU A 4 -2.09 14.27 -23.50
C LEU A 4 -2.11 13.25 -24.64
N LEU A 5 -2.95 13.47 -25.64
CA LEU A 5 -3.07 12.56 -26.78
C LEU A 5 -1.82 12.57 -27.66
N GLY A 6 -1.17 13.72 -27.83
CA GLY A 6 0.12 13.83 -28.50
C GLY A 6 1.21 13.05 -27.76
N TYR A 7 1.26 13.12 -26.43
CA TYR A 7 2.19 12.29 -25.64
C TYR A 7 1.96 10.80 -25.89
N LEU A 8 0.71 10.33 -25.81
CA LEU A 8 0.38 8.92 -26.06
C LEU A 8 0.74 8.48 -27.49
N ASN A 9 0.76 9.40 -28.45
CA ASN A 9 1.00 9.10 -29.85
C ASN A 9 2.49 9.08 -30.26
N PHE A 10 3.37 9.80 -29.55
CA PHE A 10 4.80 9.91 -29.91
C PHE A 10 5.77 9.46 -28.83
N SER A 11 5.35 9.40 -27.58
CA SER A 11 6.23 8.99 -26.49
C SER A 11 6.60 7.52 -26.61
N GLN A 12 7.81 7.19 -26.15
CA GLN A 12 8.28 5.81 -25.95
C GLN A 12 8.24 5.42 -24.46
N GLY A 13 7.44 6.12 -23.65
CA GLY A 13 7.28 5.84 -22.22
C GLY A 13 8.17 6.68 -21.30
N SER A 14 8.85 7.70 -21.83
CA SER A 14 9.61 8.63 -20.99
C SER A 14 8.67 9.44 -20.08
N VAL A 15 9.01 9.57 -18.80
CA VAL A 15 8.23 10.33 -17.83
C VAL A 15 7.99 11.77 -18.30
N SER A 16 6.75 12.24 -18.21
CA SER A 16 6.37 13.59 -18.62
C SER A 16 5.46 14.27 -17.61
N ASN A 17 5.98 15.32 -16.96
CA ASN A 17 5.23 16.10 -15.97
C ASN A 17 4.00 16.77 -16.58
N ARG A 18 4.10 17.27 -17.82
CA ARG A 18 2.97 17.89 -18.54
C ARG A 18 1.86 16.88 -18.82
N PHE A 19 2.22 15.66 -19.22
CA PHE A 19 1.24 14.58 -19.44
C PHE A 19 0.52 14.22 -18.14
N ARG A 20 1.27 13.96 -17.07
CA ARG A 20 0.74 13.62 -15.75
C ARG A 20 -0.18 14.73 -15.20
N ALA A 21 0.20 16.00 -15.35
CA ALA A 21 -0.61 17.14 -14.92
C ALA A 21 -1.95 17.23 -15.69
N VAL A 22 -1.92 17.09 -17.02
CA VAL A 22 -3.15 17.14 -17.83
C VAL A 22 -4.06 15.94 -17.54
N LEU A 23 -3.50 14.76 -17.29
CA LEU A 23 -4.28 13.59 -16.89
C LEU A 23 -4.89 13.78 -15.49
N ASN A 24 -4.14 14.35 -14.54
CA ASN A 24 -4.66 14.67 -13.21
C ASN A 24 -5.86 15.63 -13.26
N GLU A 25 -5.75 16.70 -14.04
CA GLU A 25 -6.85 17.66 -14.22
C GLU A 25 -8.07 17.04 -14.91
N LEU A 26 -7.89 16.04 -15.77
CA LEU A 26 -9.01 15.32 -16.37
C LEU A 26 -9.86 14.58 -15.32
N PHE A 27 -9.26 14.11 -14.23
CA PHE A 27 -9.97 13.44 -13.14
C PHE A 27 -10.83 14.39 -12.29
N ARG A 28 -10.73 15.72 -12.48
CA ARG A 28 -11.64 16.68 -11.84
C ARG A 28 -13.05 16.65 -12.42
N ASP A 29 -13.22 16.10 -13.63
CA ASP A 29 -14.51 15.97 -14.29
C ASP A 29 -15.02 14.52 -14.15
N PRO A 30 -15.93 14.23 -13.20
CA PRO A 30 -16.41 12.88 -12.97
C PRO A 30 -17.11 12.30 -14.19
N ASP A 31 -17.76 13.12 -15.01
CA ASP A 31 -18.48 12.65 -16.19
C ASP A 31 -17.53 12.06 -17.25
N ARG A 32 -16.26 12.46 -17.22
CA ARG A 32 -15.23 12.01 -18.18
C ARG A 32 -14.32 10.93 -17.62
N ALA A 33 -14.15 10.87 -16.30
CA ALA A 33 -13.15 10.03 -15.67
C ALA A 33 -13.73 9.04 -14.64
N ARG A 34 -15.06 8.84 -14.56
CA ARG A 34 -15.69 7.95 -13.56
C ARG A 34 -15.21 6.50 -13.60
N SER A 35 -14.95 5.96 -14.79
CA SER A 35 -14.50 4.57 -14.97
C SER A 35 -13.53 4.44 -16.14
N PRO A 36 -12.75 3.34 -16.21
CA PRO A 36 -11.85 3.07 -17.33
C PRO A 36 -12.57 3.08 -18.69
N GLU A 37 -13.80 2.58 -18.76
CA GLU A 37 -14.59 2.50 -20.00
C GLU A 37 -15.02 3.89 -20.47
N VAL A 38 -15.53 4.72 -19.56
CA VAL A 38 -15.94 6.10 -19.86
C VAL A 38 -14.74 6.93 -20.32
N LEU A 39 -13.61 6.78 -19.61
CA LEU A 39 -12.37 7.48 -19.97
C LEU A 39 -11.84 7.01 -21.32
N GLN A 40 -11.92 5.70 -21.62
CA GLN A 40 -11.51 5.15 -22.91
C GLN A 40 -12.32 5.77 -24.05
N ASP A 41 -13.64 5.76 -23.93
CA ASP A 41 -14.54 6.28 -24.97
C ASP A 41 -14.34 7.79 -25.18
N TYR A 42 -14.14 8.53 -24.09
CA TYR A 42 -13.84 9.96 -24.14
C TYR A 42 -12.51 10.25 -24.85
N LEU A 43 -11.42 9.58 -24.47
CA LEU A 43 -10.10 9.79 -25.05
C LEU A 43 -10.05 9.40 -26.53
N LEU A 44 -10.70 8.30 -26.92
CA LEU A 44 -10.78 7.88 -28.33
C LEU A 44 -11.62 8.84 -29.17
N THR A 45 -12.74 9.33 -28.64
CA THR A 45 -13.57 10.33 -29.32
C THR A 45 -12.78 11.61 -29.57
N GLU A 46 -12.05 12.09 -28.57
CA GLU A 46 -11.22 13.28 -28.73
C GLU A 46 -10.01 13.07 -29.67
N LEU A 47 -9.42 11.87 -29.66
CA LEU A 47 -8.36 11.50 -30.60
C LEU A 47 -8.84 11.54 -32.04
N HIS A 48 -10.01 10.95 -32.34
CA HIS A 48 -10.59 10.98 -33.68
C HIS A 48 -11.02 12.39 -34.09
N ARG A 49 -11.54 13.20 -33.16
CA ARG A 49 -11.89 14.60 -33.43
C ARG A 49 -10.65 15.41 -33.80
N LEU A 50 -9.55 15.27 -33.06
CA LEU A 50 -8.29 15.97 -33.35
C LEU A 50 -7.65 15.50 -34.65
N SER A 51 -7.67 14.20 -34.91
CA SER A 51 -7.18 13.62 -36.17
C SER A 51 -7.97 14.15 -37.37
N SER A 52 -9.31 14.19 -37.27
CA SER A 52 -10.18 14.71 -38.32
C SER A 52 -10.03 16.22 -38.53
N SER A 53 -9.63 16.97 -37.50
CA SER A 53 -9.36 18.41 -37.61
C SER A 53 -7.99 18.75 -38.22
N GLY A 54 -7.17 17.74 -38.55
CA GLY A 54 -5.86 17.92 -39.17
C GLY A 54 -4.75 18.32 -38.18
N ASP A 55 -4.90 18.03 -36.89
CA ASP A 55 -3.83 18.30 -35.92
C ASP A 55 -2.62 17.41 -36.21
N ALA A 56 -1.46 18.02 -36.48
CA ALA A 56 -0.22 17.32 -36.79
C ALA A 56 0.16 16.29 -35.70
N ALA A 57 -0.20 16.54 -34.44
CA ALA A 57 0.12 15.63 -33.35
C ALA A 57 -0.71 14.34 -33.37
N CYS A 58 -1.89 14.35 -34.00
CA CYS A 58 -2.84 13.24 -34.07
C CYS A 58 -3.09 12.79 -35.52
N ALA A 59 -2.21 13.14 -36.46
CA ALA A 59 -2.38 12.82 -37.88
C ALA A 59 -2.39 11.30 -38.14
N ASN A 60 -1.56 10.54 -37.42
CA ASN A 60 -1.63 9.08 -37.37
C ASN A 60 -1.93 8.63 -35.93
N PRO A 61 -3.18 8.32 -35.56
CA PRO A 61 -3.58 8.02 -34.19
C PRO A 61 -3.35 6.56 -33.76
N ALA A 62 -2.75 5.72 -34.60
CA ALA A 62 -2.70 4.26 -34.38
C ALA A 62 -2.02 3.85 -33.06
N GLN A 63 -0.94 4.55 -32.68
CA GLN A 63 -0.24 4.29 -31.42
C GLN A 63 -1.13 4.69 -30.24
N ALA A 64 -1.61 5.93 -30.22
CA ALA A 64 -2.45 6.43 -29.13
C ALA A 64 -3.72 5.57 -28.95
N GLU A 65 -4.39 5.19 -30.03
CA GLU A 65 -5.57 4.31 -29.96
C GLU A 65 -5.23 2.95 -29.33
N SER A 66 -4.14 2.33 -29.77
CA SER A 66 -3.70 1.03 -29.24
C SER A 66 -3.37 1.13 -27.75
N VAL A 67 -2.62 2.16 -27.35
CA VAL A 67 -2.21 2.39 -25.96
C VAL A 67 -3.42 2.65 -25.07
N ILE A 68 -4.38 3.48 -25.49
CA ILE A 68 -5.61 3.76 -24.74
C ILE A 68 -6.40 2.46 -24.50
N ARG A 69 -6.64 1.67 -25.55
CA ARG A 69 -7.40 0.41 -25.45
C ARG A 69 -6.68 -0.64 -24.60
N LEU A 70 -5.36 -0.74 -24.74
CA LEU A 70 -4.57 -1.73 -23.99
C LEU A 70 -4.46 -1.36 -22.52
N THR A 71 -4.17 -0.11 -22.17
CA THR A 71 -4.04 0.31 -20.77
C THR A 71 -5.37 0.15 -20.04
N LEU A 72 -6.45 0.71 -20.58
CA LEU A 72 -7.75 0.75 -19.90
C LEU A 72 -8.48 -0.60 -19.98
N GLY A 73 -8.37 -1.32 -21.11
CA GLY A 73 -9.11 -2.56 -21.34
C GLY A 73 -8.36 -3.85 -21.00
N LYS A 74 -7.02 -3.84 -20.87
CA LYS A 74 -6.22 -5.05 -20.62
C LYS A 74 -5.25 -4.94 -19.46
N LEU A 75 -4.48 -3.85 -19.36
CA LEU A 75 -3.45 -3.70 -18.33
C LEU A 75 -4.07 -3.55 -16.94
N ILE A 76 -5.11 -2.73 -16.78
CA ILE A 76 -5.80 -2.59 -15.48
C ILE A 76 -6.35 -3.95 -15.01
N PRO A 77 -7.14 -4.72 -15.80
CA PRO A 77 -7.58 -6.06 -15.41
C PRO A 77 -6.43 -7.04 -15.14
N ALA A 78 -5.36 -7.01 -15.94
CA ALA A 78 -4.20 -7.88 -15.72
C ALA A 78 -3.48 -7.55 -14.41
N TYR A 79 -3.33 -6.27 -14.08
CA TYR A 79 -2.75 -5.82 -12.82
C TYR A 79 -3.64 -6.21 -11.62
N GLN A 80 -4.96 -6.09 -11.74
CA GLN A 80 -5.91 -6.57 -10.73
C GLN A 80 -5.80 -8.09 -10.52
N ALA A 81 -5.75 -8.87 -11.60
CA ALA A 81 -5.59 -10.32 -11.53
C ALA A 81 -4.26 -10.73 -10.89
N HIS A 82 -3.16 -10.06 -11.23
CA HIS A 82 -1.85 -10.31 -10.60
C HIS A 82 -1.86 -10.06 -9.08
N HIS A 83 -2.66 -9.08 -8.65
CA HIS A 83 -2.79 -8.64 -7.25
C HIS A 83 -4.05 -9.14 -6.54
N ALA A 84 -4.71 -10.17 -7.09
CA ALA A 84 -5.93 -10.74 -6.51
C ALA A 84 -5.72 -11.27 -5.08
N ASP A 85 -4.49 -11.68 -4.76
CA ASP A 85 -4.08 -12.08 -3.42
C ASP A 85 -3.71 -10.87 -2.57
N LEU A 86 -2.57 -10.24 -2.87
CA LEU A 86 -1.96 -9.14 -2.10
C LEU A 86 -2.92 -7.97 -1.85
N LEU A 87 -3.72 -7.61 -2.86
CA LEU A 87 -4.63 -6.45 -2.83
C LEU A 87 -6.10 -6.88 -3.03
N GLY A 88 -6.44 -8.14 -2.75
CA GLY A 88 -7.79 -8.68 -2.95
C GLY A 88 -8.88 -8.02 -2.09
N HIS A 89 -8.51 -7.24 -1.07
CA HIS A 89 -9.45 -6.43 -0.28
C HIS A 89 -9.85 -5.12 -0.97
N LEU A 90 -9.19 -4.75 -2.08
CA LEU A 90 -9.50 -3.54 -2.82
C LEU A 90 -10.66 -3.76 -3.81
N SER A 91 -11.54 -2.77 -3.91
CA SER A 91 -12.47 -2.66 -5.03
C SER A 91 -11.75 -2.23 -6.31
N ALA A 92 -12.41 -2.36 -7.46
CA ALA A 92 -11.87 -1.92 -8.76
C ALA A 92 -11.42 -0.45 -8.77
N SER A 93 -12.08 0.43 -8.01
CA SER A 93 -11.71 1.84 -7.89
C SER A 93 -10.35 2.06 -7.20
N GLY A 94 -9.91 1.11 -6.36
CA GLY A 94 -8.59 1.16 -5.73
C GLY A 94 -7.42 1.05 -6.71
N PHE A 95 -7.68 0.53 -7.91
CA PHE A 95 -6.69 0.36 -8.99
C PHE A 95 -6.77 1.48 -10.04
N TYR A 96 -7.58 2.51 -9.77
CA TYR A 96 -7.89 3.55 -10.75
C TYR A 96 -7.77 4.93 -10.11
N SER A 97 -6.61 5.54 -10.30
CA SER A 97 -6.28 6.90 -9.85
C SER A 97 -5.44 7.62 -10.90
N PRO A 98 -5.43 8.97 -10.95
CA PRO A 98 -4.83 9.72 -12.05
C PRO A 98 -3.34 9.42 -12.25
N PHE A 99 -2.55 9.45 -11.17
CA PHE A 99 -1.11 9.22 -11.27
C PHE A 99 -0.73 7.73 -11.37
N LEU A 100 -1.53 6.80 -10.82
CA LEU A 100 -1.34 5.39 -11.10
C LEU A 100 -1.59 5.11 -12.59
N LEU A 101 -2.66 5.66 -13.15
CA LEU A 101 -2.98 5.52 -14.56
C LEU A 101 -1.90 6.16 -15.44
N ALA A 102 -1.35 7.31 -15.04
CA ALA A 102 -0.22 7.91 -15.75
C ALA A 102 0.99 6.96 -15.82
N ARG A 103 1.35 6.32 -14.70
CA ARG A 103 2.41 5.30 -14.66
C ARG A 103 2.08 4.10 -15.54
N MET A 104 0.83 3.63 -15.53
CA MET A 104 0.39 2.52 -16.39
C MET A 104 0.53 2.85 -17.88
N PHE A 105 0.23 4.08 -18.28
CA PHE A 105 0.47 4.53 -19.66
C PHE A 105 1.96 4.60 -20.00
N GLU A 106 2.77 5.20 -19.12
CA GLU A 106 4.22 5.32 -19.30
C GLU A 106 4.90 3.95 -19.43
N VAL A 107 4.58 3.02 -18.53
CA VAL A 107 5.13 1.66 -18.52
C VAL A 107 4.67 0.85 -19.73
N LEU A 108 3.39 0.97 -20.13
CA LEU A 108 2.91 0.29 -21.34
C LEU A 108 3.64 0.81 -22.60
N LEU A 109 3.80 2.13 -22.71
CA LEU A 109 4.52 2.75 -23.83
C LEU A 109 5.98 2.27 -23.89
N ALA A 110 6.66 2.18 -22.73
CA ALA A 110 8.02 1.65 -22.65
C ALA A 110 8.09 0.16 -23.08
N ALA A 111 7.20 -0.68 -22.55
CA ALA A 111 7.12 -2.09 -22.92
C ALA A 111 6.83 -2.29 -24.43
N CYS A 112 5.99 -1.45 -25.02
CA CYS A 112 5.72 -1.46 -26.45
C CYS A 112 6.95 -1.03 -27.28
N ALA A 113 7.68 0.00 -26.84
CA ALA A 113 8.88 0.48 -27.53
C ALA A 113 9.99 -0.59 -27.54
N GLU A 114 10.12 -1.36 -26.46
CA GLU A 114 11.11 -2.44 -26.36
C GLU A 114 10.72 -3.68 -27.19
N ARG A 115 9.43 -4.07 -27.20
CA ARG A 115 8.97 -5.34 -27.79
C ARG A 115 8.34 -5.23 -29.18
N GLY A 116 7.98 -4.02 -29.63
CA GLY A 116 7.54 -3.71 -31.00
C GLY A 116 6.11 -4.11 -31.37
N ASP A 117 5.50 -5.13 -30.74
CA ASP A 117 4.13 -5.59 -31.08
C ASP A 117 3.10 -5.34 -29.96
N TYR A 118 2.25 -4.32 -30.17
CA TYR A 118 1.13 -3.95 -29.32
C TYR A 118 0.07 -5.06 -29.13
N ARG A 119 0.09 -6.12 -29.94
CA ARG A 119 -0.88 -7.23 -29.87
C ARG A 119 -0.38 -8.39 -29.02
N SER A 120 0.92 -8.44 -28.71
CA SER A 120 1.52 -9.53 -27.96
C SER A 120 1.09 -9.48 -26.48
N PRO A 121 0.58 -10.58 -25.91
CA PRO A 121 0.32 -10.68 -24.46
C PRO A 121 1.54 -10.36 -23.60
N GLN A 122 2.74 -10.60 -24.13
CA GLN A 122 4.01 -10.35 -23.46
C GLN A 122 4.25 -8.87 -23.11
N VAL A 123 3.61 -7.94 -23.84
CA VAL A 123 3.69 -6.51 -23.53
C VAL A 123 2.98 -6.21 -22.21
N ILE A 124 1.81 -6.83 -21.99
CA ILE A 124 1.05 -6.64 -20.75
C ILE A 124 1.79 -7.29 -19.57
N GLU A 125 2.32 -8.49 -19.75
CA GLU A 125 3.14 -9.16 -18.72
C GLU A 125 4.37 -8.33 -18.35
N ALA A 126 5.09 -7.79 -19.34
CA ALA A 126 6.22 -6.91 -19.12
C ALA A 126 5.80 -5.64 -18.37
N ALA A 127 4.69 -5.02 -18.77
CA ALA A 127 4.18 -3.82 -18.12
C ALA A 127 3.77 -4.08 -16.66
N VAL A 128 3.09 -5.19 -16.37
CA VAL A 128 2.76 -5.58 -14.98
C VAL A 128 4.04 -5.80 -14.17
N GLY A 129 5.02 -6.51 -14.73
CA GLY A 129 6.32 -6.72 -14.08
C GLY A 129 7.03 -5.41 -13.73
N SER A 130 7.07 -4.45 -14.67
CA SER A 130 7.69 -3.14 -14.45
C SER A 130 6.93 -2.24 -13.48
N LEU A 131 5.61 -2.37 -13.36
CA LEU A 131 4.82 -1.66 -12.35
C LEU A 131 5.13 -2.14 -10.93
N ASN A 132 5.44 -3.43 -10.77
CA ASN A 132 5.66 -4.08 -9.48
C ASN A 132 7.09 -3.91 -8.98
N HIS A 133 7.42 -2.70 -8.50
CA HIS A 133 8.77 -2.37 -8.05
C HIS A 133 8.94 -2.28 -6.52
N PHE A 134 7.87 -2.04 -5.76
CA PHE A 134 7.98 -1.79 -4.31
C PHE A 134 7.49 -2.96 -3.46
N VAL A 135 8.22 -3.27 -2.38
CA VAL A 135 7.82 -4.24 -1.35
C VAL A 135 7.74 -3.61 0.06
N GLY A 136 8.53 -2.57 0.33
CA GLY A 136 8.71 -1.98 1.66
C GLY A 136 9.74 -2.73 2.51
N TYR A 137 9.71 -2.53 3.83
CA TYR A 137 10.65 -3.23 4.71
C TYR A 137 10.45 -4.75 4.69
N ARG A 138 11.35 -5.44 3.98
CA ARG A 138 11.36 -6.89 3.81
C ARG A 138 12.76 -7.44 4.06
N PRO A 139 13.04 -8.04 5.24
CA PRO A 139 14.31 -8.74 5.48
C PRO A 139 14.48 -9.87 4.47
N VAL A 140 15.66 -9.99 3.87
CA VAL A 140 15.96 -11.00 2.85
C VAL A 140 17.09 -11.90 3.35
N ALA A 141 16.84 -13.20 3.43
CA ALA A 141 17.85 -14.18 3.82
C ALA A 141 19.05 -14.17 2.85
N VAL A 142 20.25 -14.29 3.41
CA VAL A 142 21.48 -14.61 2.66
C VAL A 142 21.70 -16.11 2.77
N LEU A 143 21.72 -16.80 1.63
CA LEU A 143 21.90 -18.24 1.55
C LEU A 143 23.39 -18.61 1.60
N GLU A 144 23.71 -19.90 1.77
CA GLU A 144 25.10 -20.40 1.92
C GLU A 144 26.04 -20.04 0.77
N ASN A 145 25.50 -19.70 -0.40
CA ASN A 145 26.25 -19.26 -1.58
C ASN A 145 26.52 -17.73 -1.60
N ASP A 146 26.34 -17.05 -0.47
CA ASP A 146 26.40 -15.59 -0.30
C ASP A 146 25.43 -14.80 -1.20
N ARG A 147 24.44 -15.47 -1.80
CA ARG A 147 23.38 -14.81 -2.57
C ARG A 147 22.22 -14.48 -1.66
N ARG A 148 21.70 -13.27 -1.83
CA ARG A 148 20.42 -12.87 -1.25
C ARG A 148 19.31 -13.62 -1.97
N SER A 149 18.33 -14.12 -1.21
CA SER A 149 17.08 -14.59 -1.80
C SER A 149 16.43 -13.47 -2.61
N GLU A 150 15.72 -13.81 -3.67
CA GLU A 150 14.94 -12.81 -4.41
C GLU A 150 13.57 -12.67 -3.79
N VAL A 151 13.09 -11.43 -3.66
CA VAL A 151 11.70 -11.18 -3.28
C VAL A 151 10.79 -11.69 -4.42
N TYR A 152 9.70 -12.36 -4.05
CA TYR A 152 8.73 -12.89 -5.01
C TYR A 152 8.04 -11.77 -5.80
N SER A 153 7.63 -12.07 -7.04
CA SER A 153 6.96 -11.08 -7.90
C SER A 153 5.62 -10.61 -7.32
N HIS A 154 4.85 -11.52 -6.72
CA HIS A 154 3.53 -11.25 -6.15
C HIS A 154 3.58 -10.50 -4.80
N GLU A 155 4.77 -10.33 -4.21
CA GLU A 155 4.97 -9.50 -3.01
C GLU A 155 5.22 -8.02 -3.38
N ARG A 156 5.67 -7.75 -4.62
CA ARG A 156 5.92 -6.40 -5.13
C ARG A 156 4.68 -5.80 -5.77
N PHE A 157 4.45 -4.52 -5.56
CA PHE A 157 3.35 -3.78 -6.20
C PHE A 157 3.78 -2.35 -6.54
N CYS A 158 2.94 -1.61 -7.28
CA CYS A 158 3.12 -0.18 -7.49
C CYS A 158 2.46 0.61 -6.35
N PRO A 159 3.22 1.36 -5.52
CA PRO A 159 2.64 2.33 -4.60
C PRO A 159 1.89 3.40 -5.41
N VAL A 160 0.72 3.81 -4.93
CA VAL A 160 -0.14 4.75 -5.66
C VAL A 160 0.35 6.17 -5.42
N PRO A 161 0.81 6.92 -6.44
CA PRO A 161 1.30 8.26 -6.21
C PRO A 161 0.18 9.20 -5.80
N LEU A 162 0.39 9.92 -4.70
CA LEU A 162 -0.52 10.91 -4.14
C LEU A 162 -0.05 12.34 -4.37
N TYR A 163 1.25 12.57 -4.50
CA TYR A 163 1.84 13.87 -4.78
C TYR A 163 3.10 13.70 -5.62
N LEU A 164 3.27 14.58 -6.60
CA LEU A 164 4.48 14.68 -7.41
C LEU A 164 5.02 16.12 -7.29
N GLY A 165 6.31 16.27 -7.00
CA GLY A 165 6.93 17.57 -6.68
C GLY A 165 6.67 18.68 -7.71
N ASP A 166 6.64 18.33 -8.99
CA ASP A 166 6.46 19.29 -10.10
C ASP A 166 4.99 19.53 -10.49
N ILE A 167 4.03 18.83 -9.87
CA ILE A 167 2.63 18.81 -10.32
C ILE A 167 1.67 19.15 -9.16
N GLY A 168 1.91 18.62 -7.96
CA GLY A 168 0.99 18.71 -6.83
C GLY A 168 0.31 17.37 -6.50
N ALA A 169 -0.76 17.43 -5.70
CA ALA A 169 -1.50 16.25 -5.28
C ALA A 169 -2.37 15.65 -6.39
N ALA A 170 -2.57 14.34 -6.32
CA ALA A 170 -3.50 13.59 -7.14
C ALA A 170 -4.93 14.02 -6.82
N VAL A 171 -5.74 14.25 -7.86
CA VAL A 171 -7.18 14.47 -7.70
C VAL A 171 -7.81 13.22 -7.11
N GLY A 172 -8.55 13.38 -6.02
CA GLY A 172 -9.16 12.28 -5.29
C GLY A 172 -9.44 12.60 -3.82
N PRO A 173 -9.81 11.60 -3.02
CA PRO A 173 -10.26 11.81 -1.64
C PRO A 173 -9.18 12.40 -0.73
N TYR A 174 -7.90 12.19 -1.05
CA TYR A 174 -6.78 12.68 -0.24
C TYR A 174 -6.25 14.06 -0.70
N GLU A 175 -6.76 14.64 -1.80
CA GLU A 175 -6.17 15.83 -2.45
C GLU A 175 -5.95 16.99 -1.47
N ASP A 176 -7.01 17.39 -0.75
CA ASP A 176 -6.97 18.52 0.18
C ASP A 176 -5.99 18.29 1.33
N LEU A 177 -6.00 17.08 1.90
CA LEU A 177 -5.13 16.71 3.02
C LEU A 177 -3.66 16.71 2.59
N ILE A 178 -3.36 16.15 1.42
CA ILE A 178 -1.98 16.06 0.91
C ILE A 178 -1.46 17.44 0.53
N ASN A 179 -2.22 18.25 -0.22
CA ASN A 179 -1.82 19.62 -0.55
C ASN A 179 -1.60 20.46 0.71
N SER A 180 -2.52 20.38 1.68
CA SER A 180 -2.41 21.11 2.95
C SER A 180 -1.20 20.65 3.78
N THR A 181 -0.90 19.35 3.79
CA THR A 181 0.26 18.79 4.50
C THR A 181 1.57 19.22 3.85
N ILE A 182 1.68 19.17 2.51
CA ILE A 182 2.90 19.62 1.81
C ILE A 182 3.11 21.12 2.04
N ALA A 183 2.07 21.94 1.87
CA ALA A 183 2.16 23.39 2.13
C ALA A 183 2.54 23.69 3.58
N PHE A 184 1.99 22.92 4.53
CA PHE A 184 2.35 23.01 5.94
C PHE A 184 3.83 22.70 6.16
N MET A 185 4.35 21.62 5.58
CA MET A 185 5.74 21.21 5.74
C MET A 185 6.73 22.19 5.09
N GLN A 186 6.37 22.83 3.97
CA GLN A 186 7.18 23.89 3.35
C GLN A 186 7.33 25.13 4.24
N GLY A 187 6.34 25.40 5.11
CA GLY A 187 6.39 26.50 6.07
C GLY A 187 7.13 26.19 7.37
N LEU A 188 7.62 24.96 7.57
CA LEU A 188 8.29 24.57 8.81
C LEU A 188 9.73 25.13 8.87
N PRO A 189 10.17 25.63 10.04
CA PRO A 189 11.56 26.02 10.25
C PRO A 189 12.53 24.84 10.03
N GLU A 190 13.66 25.09 9.35
CA GLU A 190 14.66 24.05 9.05
C GLU A 190 15.17 23.33 10.30
N ASP A 191 15.33 24.03 11.42
CA ASP A 191 15.84 23.46 12.66
C ASP A 191 14.89 22.42 13.29
N LEU A 192 13.60 22.53 13.00
CA LEU A 192 12.58 21.56 13.43
C LEU A 192 12.58 20.30 12.55
N VAL A 193 12.97 20.43 11.28
CA VAL A 193 12.94 19.35 10.29
C VAL A 193 14.30 18.64 10.16
N ALA A 194 15.43 19.32 10.41
CA ALA A 194 16.77 18.81 10.15
C ALA A 194 17.07 17.44 10.78
N SER A 195 16.56 17.20 11.99
CA SER A 195 16.80 15.97 12.74
C SER A 195 15.85 14.80 12.37
N SER A 196 14.85 15.06 11.51
CA SER A 196 13.89 14.07 11.03
C SER A 196 14.35 13.32 9.78
N HIS A 197 15.51 13.68 9.22
CA HIS A 197 16.01 13.15 7.95
C HIS A 197 15.07 13.36 6.75
N PHE A 198 14.07 14.23 6.88
CA PHE A 198 13.14 14.59 5.81
C PHE A 198 13.52 15.97 5.24
N ALA A 199 13.40 16.17 3.94
CA ALA A 199 13.37 17.53 3.39
C ALA A 199 12.36 17.58 2.25
N VAL A 200 11.44 18.54 2.31
CA VAL A 200 10.35 18.67 1.32
C VAL A 200 10.92 18.95 -0.07
N ASP A 201 11.97 19.75 -0.19
CA ASP A 201 12.64 20.04 -1.45
C ASP A 201 13.27 18.80 -2.11
N ARG A 202 13.49 17.74 -1.32
CA ARG A 202 13.99 16.45 -1.80
C ARG A 202 12.89 15.43 -2.08
N LEU A 203 11.65 15.72 -1.71
CA LEU A 203 10.53 14.83 -2.00
C LEU A 203 10.18 14.93 -3.49
N ALA A 204 10.51 13.90 -4.27
CA ALA A 204 10.04 13.79 -5.65
C ALA A 204 8.59 13.31 -5.69
N GLU A 205 8.26 12.34 -4.83
CA GLU A 205 6.93 11.76 -4.80
C GLU A 205 6.52 11.26 -3.40
N LEU A 206 5.25 11.49 -3.06
CA LEU A 206 4.58 10.87 -1.91
C LEU A 206 3.64 9.81 -2.48
N CYS A 207 3.75 8.57 -2.01
CA CYS A 207 2.93 7.47 -2.49
C CYS A 207 2.20 6.75 -1.36
N LEU A 208 1.13 6.08 -1.70
CA LEU A 208 0.28 5.31 -0.82
C LEU A 208 0.60 3.82 -0.94
N ASP A 209 0.85 3.19 0.19
CA ASP A 209 0.77 1.74 0.32
C ASP A 209 -0.69 1.32 0.48
N MET A 210 -1.20 0.60 -0.52
CA MET A 210 -2.58 0.15 -0.60
C MET A 210 -2.85 -1.15 0.16
N ARG A 211 -1.81 -1.84 0.63
CA ARG A 211 -1.95 -3.07 1.39
C ARG A 211 -2.73 -2.80 2.67
N SER A 212 -3.60 -3.74 3.01
CA SER A 212 -4.26 -3.76 4.30
C SER A 212 -3.22 -3.81 5.43
N HIS A 213 -3.44 -3.05 6.51
CA HIS A 213 -2.64 -3.25 7.71
C HIS A 213 -2.94 -4.62 8.33
N ASP A 214 -1.89 -5.30 8.77
CA ASP A 214 -1.97 -6.58 9.48
C ASP A 214 -1.38 -6.40 10.87
N HIS A 215 -2.23 -6.35 11.90
CA HIS A 215 -1.78 -6.10 13.27
C HIS A 215 -0.78 -7.14 13.80
N LEU A 216 -0.83 -8.37 13.30
CA LEU A 216 -0.02 -9.50 13.79
C LEU A 216 1.28 -9.67 13.00
N HIS A 217 1.41 -9.06 11.82
CA HIS A 217 2.64 -9.15 11.05
C HIS A 217 3.82 -8.52 11.82
N PRO A 218 4.98 -9.20 11.96
CA PRO A 218 6.10 -8.76 12.80
C PRO A 218 6.67 -7.40 12.38
N VAL A 219 6.61 -7.06 11.09
CA VAL A 219 6.98 -5.73 10.57
C VAL A 219 6.32 -4.57 11.32
N ASN A 220 5.08 -4.73 11.81
CA ASN A 220 4.37 -3.67 12.51
C ASN A 220 4.87 -3.45 13.96
N LYS A 221 5.79 -4.29 14.44
CA LYS A 221 6.56 -4.05 15.66
C LYS A 221 7.76 -3.13 15.42
N ARG A 222 8.14 -2.89 14.16
CA ARG A 222 9.14 -1.89 13.82
C ARG A 222 8.59 -0.50 14.13
N THR A 223 9.38 0.27 14.88
CA THR A 223 9.00 1.63 15.30
C THR A 223 8.57 2.47 14.10
N ASN A 224 7.42 3.13 14.22
CA ASN A 224 6.84 4.04 13.23
C ASN A 224 6.58 3.44 11.82
N TYR A 225 6.69 2.13 11.61
CA TYR A 225 6.46 1.53 10.29
C TYR A 225 5.04 1.77 9.75
N VAL A 226 4.05 1.77 10.64
CA VAL A 226 2.64 2.06 10.30
C VAL A 226 2.44 3.49 9.79
N PHE A 227 3.37 4.39 10.09
CA PHE A 227 3.32 5.81 9.73
C PHE A 227 3.95 6.10 8.37
N GLY A 228 4.78 5.17 7.86
CA GLY A 228 5.40 5.26 6.54
C GLY A 228 6.88 4.95 6.58
N GLU A 229 7.53 5.05 5.41
CA GLU A 229 8.97 4.94 5.26
C GLU A 229 9.44 5.56 3.95
N TRP A 230 10.73 5.94 3.89
CA TRP A 230 11.40 6.18 2.62
C TRP A 230 11.54 4.90 1.82
N ASP A 231 11.38 5.02 0.51
CA ASP A 231 11.63 3.93 -0.42
C ASP A 231 13.13 3.77 -0.71
N PRO A 232 13.73 2.60 -0.39
CA PRO A 232 15.14 2.34 -0.66
C PRO A 232 15.51 2.31 -2.14
N ASP A 233 14.56 2.01 -3.04
CA ASP A 233 14.81 1.80 -4.46
C ASP A 233 14.81 3.13 -5.26
N GLU A 234 14.27 4.21 -4.69
CA GLU A 234 14.27 5.54 -5.31
C GLU A 234 15.29 6.47 -4.65
N ILE A 235 16.51 6.42 -5.17
CA ILE A 235 17.65 7.17 -4.65
C ILE A 235 18.23 8.11 -5.71
N ASP A 236 18.60 9.32 -5.29
CA ASP A 236 19.30 10.26 -6.16
C ASP A 236 20.81 9.94 -6.26
N THR A 237 21.49 10.64 -7.16
CA THR A 237 22.94 10.48 -7.36
C THR A 237 23.79 10.86 -6.15
N LYS A 238 23.21 11.56 -5.16
CA LYS A 238 23.87 11.96 -3.91
C LYS A 238 23.57 10.99 -2.76
N GLY A 239 22.78 9.95 -3.00
CA GLY A 239 22.44 8.94 -2.01
C GLY A 239 21.24 9.28 -1.14
N PHE A 240 20.40 10.26 -1.53
CA PHE A 240 19.18 10.60 -0.80
C PHE A 240 17.95 9.93 -1.40
N TYR A 241 17.08 9.42 -0.53
CA TYR A 241 15.78 8.89 -0.95
C TYR A 241 14.87 10.00 -1.48
N ARG A 242 14.04 9.66 -2.48
CA ARG A 242 13.19 10.62 -3.21
C ARG A 242 11.70 10.30 -3.18
N ARG A 243 11.32 9.05 -2.89
CA ARG A 243 9.93 8.59 -2.72
C ARG A 243 9.64 8.28 -1.26
N PHE A 244 8.64 8.93 -0.69
CA PHE A 244 8.13 8.59 0.65
C PHE A 244 6.81 7.82 0.54
N ILE A 245 6.66 6.75 1.32
CA ILE A 245 5.49 5.88 1.31
C ILE A 245 4.70 6.07 2.60
N VAL A 246 3.43 6.47 2.50
CA VAL A 246 2.48 6.53 3.61
C VAL A 246 1.53 5.34 3.55
N ARG A 247 1.03 4.88 4.71
CA ARG A 247 0.10 3.75 4.77
C ARG A 247 -1.35 4.22 4.68
N ARG A 248 -2.16 3.50 3.90
CA ARG A 248 -3.59 3.80 3.72
C ARG A 248 -4.35 3.95 5.03
N LEU A 249 -4.07 3.11 6.02
CA LEU A 249 -4.69 3.15 7.34
C LEU A 249 -4.62 4.54 8.00
N ILE A 250 -3.50 5.24 7.85
CA ILE A 250 -3.30 6.56 8.47
C ILE A 250 -4.12 7.63 7.73
N LEU A 251 -4.10 7.61 6.39
CA LEU A 251 -4.84 8.59 5.62
C LEU A 251 -6.36 8.40 5.77
N ASP A 252 -6.84 7.15 5.73
CA ASP A 252 -8.26 6.84 5.91
C ASP A 252 -8.73 7.28 7.31
N SER A 253 -7.95 6.99 8.36
CA SER A 253 -8.26 7.44 9.72
C SER A 253 -8.33 8.97 9.85
N LEU A 254 -7.40 9.70 9.23
CA LEU A 254 -7.41 11.16 9.25
C LEU A 254 -8.57 11.73 8.44
N LEU A 255 -8.90 11.15 7.28
CA LEU A 255 -10.06 11.55 6.49
C LEU A 255 -11.38 11.29 7.24
N ASP A 256 -11.54 10.11 7.84
CA ASP A 256 -12.69 9.77 8.67
C ASP A 256 -12.84 10.78 9.82
N TRP A 257 -11.72 11.11 10.47
CA TRP A 257 -11.71 12.12 11.52
C TRP A 257 -12.17 13.47 10.97
N ILE A 258 -11.61 13.98 9.87
CA ILE A 258 -12.02 15.26 9.23
C ILE A 258 -13.51 15.24 8.88
N ASN A 259 -14.02 14.15 8.32
CA ASN A 259 -15.40 14.01 7.88
C ASN A 259 -16.40 13.88 9.03
N ALA A 260 -16.01 13.29 10.17
CA ALA A 260 -16.90 13.10 11.33
C ALA A 260 -17.45 14.41 11.95
N GLY A 261 -16.86 15.55 11.62
CA GLY A 261 -17.26 16.88 12.10
C GLY A 261 -18.05 17.67 11.06
N LYS A 262 -18.34 17.08 9.90
CA LYS A 262 -19.31 17.63 8.95
C LYS A 262 -20.70 17.47 9.55
N ASN A 263 -21.35 18.57 9.92
CA ASN A 263 -22.77 18.53 10.28
C ASN A 263 -23.60 18.23 9.03
N THR A 264 -24.58 17.34 9.16
CA THR A 264 -25.43 16.79 8.08
C THR A 264 -26.31 17.82 7.34
N ALA A 265 -26.18 19.12 7.62
CA ALA A 265 -27.09 20.16 7.15
C ALA A 265 -26.44 21.29 6.33
N ASP A 266 -25.12 21.45 6.30
CA ASP A 266 -24.50 22.58 5.60
C ASP A 266 -23.23 22.18 4.84
N THR A 267 -23.36 22.27 3.51
CA THR A 267 -22.36 22.46 2.44
C THR A 267 -21.08 21.61 2.40
N SER A 268 -20.65 21.36 1.16
CA SER A 268 -19.54 20.51 0.72
C SER A 268 -18.14 20.96 1.14
N ASP A 269 -18.01 21.85 2.13
CA ASP A 269 -16.74 22.48 2.47
C ASP A 269 -16.09 21.79 3.68
N THR A 270 -14.82 21.44 3.53
CA THR A 270 -14.05 20.77 4.59
C THR A 270 -13.70 21.81 5.66
N ASP A 271 -13.99 21.52 6.94
CA ASP A 271 -13.64 22.42 8.05
C ASP A 271 -12.14 22.74 8.01
N PRO A 272 -11.74 24.00 7.72
CA PRO A 272 -10.34 24.37 7.51
C PRO A 272 -9.50 24.19 8.78
N GLU A 273 -10.13 24.28 9.96
CA GLU A 273 -9.44 24.10 11.23
C GLU A 273 -9.15 22.62 11.50
N ARG A 274 -10.04 21.71 11.10
CA ARG A 274 -9.78 20.26 11.18
C ARG A 274 -8.81 19.81 10.11
N LEU A 275 -8.91 20.34 8.89
CA LEU A 275 -7.93 20.08 7.84
C LEU A 275 -6.52 20.50 8.27
N PHE A 276 -6.38 21.66 8.92
CA PHE A 276 -5.11 22.11 9.49
C PHE A 276 -4.58 21.14 10.56
N ASP A 277 -5.42 20.74 11.52
CA ASP A 277 -5.00 19.85 12.61
C ASP A 277 -4.58 18.46 12.07
N ALA A 278 -5.33 17.92 11.11
CA ALA A 278 -5.01 16.65 10.45
C ALA A 278 -3.73 16.75 9.61
N SER A 279 -3.52 17.87 8.91
CA SER A 279 -2.29 18.12 8.12
C SER A 279 -1.06 18.22 9.02
N ALA A 280 -1.18 18.90 10.18
CA ALA A 280 -0.11 18.98 11.16
C ALA A 280 0.24 17.59 11.74
N VAL A 281 -0.78 16.75 12.00
CA VAL A 281 -0.55 15.38 12.46
C VAL A 281 0.04 14.48 11.38
N LEU A 282 -0.40 14.59 10.13
CA LEU A 282 0.20 13.84 9.02
C LEU A 282 1.66 14.26 8.79
N ALA A 283 1.96 15.55 8.81
CA ALA A 283 3.33 16.07 8.72
C ALA A 283 4.19 15.50 9.85
N GLY A 284 3.73 15.59 11.10
CA GLY A 284 4.46 15.03 12.25
C GLY A 284 4.72 13.53 12.10
N THR A 285 3.71 12.78 11.63
CA THR A 285 3.78 11.34 11.35
C THR A 285 4.84 11.00 10.29
N ILE A 286 4.88 11.75 9.18
CA ILE A 286 5.89 11.59 8.12
C ILE A 286 7.29 11.88 8.66
N LEU A 287 7.47 12.97 9.40
CA LEU A 287 8.77 13.34 9.99
C LEU A 287 9.27 12.28 10.97
N MET A 288 8.39 11.74 11.82
CA MET A 288 8.72 10.67 12.77
C MET A 288 9.09 9.36 12.10
N ALA A 289 8.40 8.99 11.03
CA ALA A 289 8.70 7.79 10.25
C ALA A 289 10.04 7.95 9.49
N SER A 290 10.24 9.11 8.86
CA SER A 290 11.50 9.46 8.20
C SER A 290 12.70 9.38 9.13
N ALA A 291 12.53 9.78 10.40
CA ALA A 291 13.57 9.71 11.42
C ALA A 291 13.96 8.27 11.82
N ILE A 292 13.17 7.25 11.44
CA ILE A 292 13.53 5.83 11.64
C ILE A 292 14.14 5.22 10.37
N SER A 293 13.63 5.58 9.19
CA SER A 293 14.20 5.11 7.92
C SER A 293 15.51 5.79 7.52
N GLY A 294 15.74 7.01 8.01
CA GLY A 294 16.87 7.83 7.62
C GLY A 294 16.71 8.44 6.22
N SER A 295 17.66 9.30 5.82
CA SER A 295 17.60 10.05 4.55
C SER A 295 18.21 9.31 3.35
N GLY A 296 18.82 8.15 3.58
CA GLY A 296 19.57 7.38 2.60
C GLY A 296 20.21 6.11 3.20
N PRO A 297 20.81 5.23 2.38
CA PRO A 297 21.30 3.91 2.83
C PRO A 297 22.41 3.97 3.88
N GLN A 298 23.17 5.07 3.92
CA GLN A 298 24.29 5.26 4.85
C GLN A 298 23.88 6.02 6.12
N THR A 299 22.58 6.26 6.34
CA THR A 299 22.13 7.08 7.48
C THR A 299 22.37 6.39 8.82
N TYR A 300 22.10 5.09 8.89
CA TYR A 300 22.31 4.27 10.07
C TYR A 300 23.23 3.11 9.74
N ASP A 301 24.15 2.82 10.66
CA ASP A 301 25.03 1.67 10.59
C ASP A 301 24.60 0.61 11.64
N SER A 302 25.36 -0.47 11.75
CA SER A 302 25.12 -1.52 12.73
C SER A 302 25.45 -1.12 14.18
N SER A 303 25.83 0.15 14.44
CA SER A 303 26.06 0.67 15.80
C SER A 303 24.82 1.37 16.37
N VAL A 304 23.85 1.72 15.52
CA VAL A 304 22.59 2.37 15.92
C VAL A 304 21.50 1.33 16.05
N SER A 305 20.85 1.25 17.21
CA SER A 305 19.67 0.40 17.43
C SER A 305 18.39 1.20 17.62
N LEU A 306 17.24 0.54 17.47
CA LEU A 306 15.93 1.14 17.73
C LEU A 306 15.84 1.64 19.18
N THR A 307 16.48 0.95 20.12
CA THR A 307 16.53 1.36 21.53
C THR A 307 17.20 2.73 21.73
N SER A 308 18.26 3.03 20.99
CA SER A 308 18.92 4.35 21.08
C SER A 308 18.20 5.43 20.28
N LEU A 309 17.53 5.06 19.20
CA LEU A 309 16.80 5.98 18.31
C LEU A 309 15.44 6.41 18.86
N LEU A 310 14.72 5.51 19.54
CA LEU A 310 13.37 5.74 20.09
C LEU A 310 13.27 7.00 20.96
N PRO A 311 14.14 7.23 21.97
CA PRO A 311 14.09 8.45 22.78
C PRO A 311 14.35 9.73 21.98
N VAL A 312 15.17 9.65 20.92
CA VAL A 312 15.48 10.80 20.06
C VAL A 312 14.23 11.19 19.28
N VAL A 313 13.59 10.23 18.62
CA VAL A 313 12.38 10.46 17.83
C VAL A 313 11.21 10.92 18.71
N ALA A 314 11.05 10.35 19.91
CA ALA A 314 10.03 10.78 20.85
C ALA A 314 10.20 12.26 21.27
N ARG A 315 11.43 12.69 21.57
CA ARG A 315 11.73 14.10 21.89
C ARG A 315 11.49 15.03 20.70
N GLN A 316 11.85 14.60 19.48
CA GLN A 316 11.59 15.37 18.27
C GLN A 316 10.09 15.59 18.04
N ARG A 317 9.28 14.53 18.20
CA ARG A 317 7.82 14.62 18.13
C ARG A 317 7.27 15.64 19.13
N ASP A 318 7.68 15.54 20.38
CA ASP A 318 7.15 16.40 21.44
C ASP A 318 7.55 17.86 21.21
N ASN A 319 8.79 18.11 20.76
CA ASN A 319 9.25 19.43 20.35
C ASN A 319 8.44 19.99 19.17
N PHE A 320 8.21 19.17 18.14
CA PHE A 320 7.42 19.53 16.96
C PHE A 320 6.05 20.09 17.35
N TYR A 321 5.25 19.30 18.08
CA TYR A 321 3.90 19.74 18.42
C TYR A 321 3.87 20.87 19.45
N GLN A 322 4.83 20.89 20.39
CA GLN A 322 4.93 21.99 21.35
C GLN A 322 5.23 23.32 20.65
N ARG A 323 6.18 23.32 19.72
CA ARG A 323 6.54 24.53 18.96
C ARG A 323 5.41 25.02 18.07
N LEU A 324 4.66 24.11 17.46
CA LEU A 324 3.44 24.46 16.72
C LEU A 324 2.40 25.14 17.62
N LEU A 325 2.20 24.61 18.83
CA LEU A 325 1.27 25.19 19.80
C LEU A 325 1.72 26.59 20.28
N ASP A 326 3.02 26.78 20.49
CA ASP A 326 3.60 28.03 20.97
C ASP A 326 3.58 29.12 19.90
N THR A 327 3.76 28.74 18.63
CA THR A 327 3.76 29.65 17.47
C THR A 327 2.34 29.99 17.00
N ALA A 328 1.34 29.18 17.36
CA ALA A 328 -0.04 29.41 16.97
C ALA A 328 -0.61 30.70 17.60
N THR A 329 -1.05 31.63 16.75
CA THR A 329 -1.63 32.92 17.15
C THR A 329 -3.13 32.99 16.83
N GLY A 330 -3.80 34.06 17.30
CA GLY A 330 -5.21 34.32 17.01
C GLY A 330 -6.18 33.31 17.63
N ASP A 331 -7.33 33.14 16.97
CA ASP A 331 -8.41 32.25 17.42
C ASP A 331 -8.01 30.79 17.40
N ARG A 332 -7.24 30.38 16.38
CA ARG A 332 -6.65 29.04 16.29
C ARG A 332 -5.72 28.76 17.46
N GLY A 333 -4.83 29.69 17.81
CA GLY A 333 -3.96 29.54 18.97
C GLY A 333 -4.73 29.35 20.28
N ARG A 334 -5.83 30.09 20.49
CA ARG A 334 -6.71 29.91 21.65
C ARG A 334 -7.40 28.54 21.64
N ARG A 335 -7.91 28.10 20.49
CA ARG A 335 -8.52 26.78 20.27
C ARG A 335 -7.54 25.66 20.59
N LEU A 336 -6.35 25.68 20.01
CA LEU A 336 -5.32 24.65 20.20
C LEU A 336 -4.83 24.57 21.64
N LYS A 337 -4.65 25.70 22.34
CA LYS A 337 -4.27 25.71 23.76
C LYS A 337 -5.35 25.12 24.66
N LYS A 338 -6.62 25.40 24.36
CA LYS A 338 -7.76 24.79 25.06
C LYS A 338 -7.79 23.27 24.85
N LEU A 339 -7.71 22.81 23.59
CA LEU A 339 -7.71 21.38 23.24
C LEU A 339 -6.49 20.65 23.82
N ALA A 340 -5.33 21.28 23.84
CA ALA A 340 -4.12 20.73 24.46
C ALA A 340 -4.27 20.58 25.98
N ALA A 341 -4.95 21.52 26.65
CA ALA A 341 -5.25 21.41 28.08
C ALA A 341 -6.25 20.28 28.37
N GLU A 342 -7.27 20.11 27.53
CA GLU A 342 -8.27 19.03 27.65
C GLU A 342 -7.65 17.64 27.43
N SER A 343 -6.86 17.50 26.37
CA SER A 343 -6.19 16.23 26.01
C SER A 343 -4.88 15.98 26.75
N ARG A 344 -4.39 16.97 27.52
CA ARG A 344 -3.09 16.99 28.22
C ARG A 344 -1.87 16.82 27.30
N GLN A 345 -2.05 16.96 25.98
CA GLN A 345 -1.00 16.86 24.99
C GLN A 345 -1.27 17.81 23.81
N PRO A 346 -0.25 18.47 23.26
CA PRO A 346 -0.39 19.20 22.00
C PRO A 346 -0.94 18.31 20.88
N PHE A 347 -1.98 18.79 20.18
CA PHE A 347 -2.71 18.05 19.14
C PHE A 347 -3.24 16.68 19.60
N GLY A 348 -3.43 16.49 20.92
CA GLY A 348 -3.90 15.23 21.49
C GLY A 348 -5.28 14.82 21.01
N HIS A 349 -6.14 15.78 20.64
CA HIS A 349 -7.49 15.53 20.12
C HIS A 349 -7.51 14.78 18.78
N VAL A 350 -6.50 14.94 17.92
CA VAL A 350 -6.38 14.16 16.68
C VAL A 350 -5.57 12.90 16.92
N ARG A 351 -4.47 13.02 17.68
CA ARG A 351 -3.56 11.90 17.93
C ARG A 351 -4.21 10.78 18.74
N HIS A 352 -5.05 11.11 19.71
CA HIS A 352 -5.81 10.11 20.47
C HIS A 352 -6.80 9.39 19.58
N GLU A 353 -7.53 10.11 18.72
CA GLU A 353 -8.46 9.50 17.76
C GLU A 353 -7.75 8.57 16.79
N LEU A 354 -6.61 8.99 16.22
CA LEU A 354 -5.78 8.13 15.38
C LEU A 354 -5.35 6.86 16.12
N ASN A 355 -4.83 6.98 17.34
CA ASN A 355 -4.41 5.83 18.13
C ASN A 355 -5.57 4.91 18.52
N MET A 356 -6.75 5.47 18.82
CA MET A 356 -7.96 4.69 19.10
C MET A 356 -8.46 3.96 17.87
N TYR A 357 -8.42 4.60 16.71
CA TYR A 357 -8.73 3.96 15.43
C TYR A 357 -7.79 2.79 15.16
N LEU A 358 -6.48 2.97 15.31
CA LEU A 358 -5.48 1.90 15.14
C LEU A 358 -5.72 0.73 16.11
N ALA A 359 -6.00 1.03 17.38
CA ALA A 359 -6.27 0.02 18.39
C ALA A 359 -7.56 -0.76 18.10
N LYS A 360 -8.64 -0.06 17.72
CA LYS A 360 -9.92 -0.67 17.34
C LYS A 360 -9.74 -1.55 16.11
N TYR A 361 -9.11 -1.03 15.06
CA TYR A 361 -8.86 -1.78 13.83
C TYR A 361 -8.07 -3.07 14.09
N GLY A 362 -7.03 -3.01 14.92
CA GLY A 362 -6.27 -4.21 15.32
C GLY A 362 -7.10 -5.20 16.15
N ALA A 363 -7.93 -4.71 17.09
CA ALA A 363 -8.80 -5.54 17.89
C ALA A 363 -9.86 -6.27 17.05
N ASP A 364 -10.50 -5.55 16.12
CA ASP A 364 -11.50 -6.09 15.21
C ASP A 364 -10.89 -7.20 14.35
N GLN A 365 -9.66 -7.01 13.83
CA GLN A 365 -8.95 -8.06 13.07
C GLN A 365 -8.72 -9.34 13.87
N VAL A 366 -8.22 -9.22 15.10
CA VAL A 366 -7.96 -10.36 15.98
C VAL A 366 -9.25 -11.09 16.33
N GLN A 367 -10.32 -10.33 16.59
CA GLN A 367 -11.64 -10.89 16.90
C GLN A 367 -12.21 -11.68 15.71
N HIS A 368 -12.31 -11.07 14.53
CA HIS A 368 -12.87 -11.72 13.34
C HIS A 368 -12.06 -12.96 12.94
N ARG A 369 -10.73 -12.90 13.04
CA ARG A 369 -9.84 -14.05 12.81
C ARG A 369 -10.13 -15.21 13.75
N HIS A 370 -10.24 -14.94 15.06
CA HIS A 370 -10.54 -15.99 16.04
C HIS A 370 -11.94 -16.58 15.87
N LEU A 371 -12.96 -15.75 15.58
CA LEU A 371 -14.32 -16.23 15.32
C LEU A 371 -14.39 -17.09 14.07
N SER A 372 -13.78 -16.64 12.96
CA SER A 372 -13.68 -17.42 11.73
C SER A 372 -13.09 -18.82 11.98
N TRP A 373 -11.99 -18.88 12.73
CA TRP A 373 -11.35 -20.15 13.09
C TRP A 373 -12.22 -21.03 14.01
N MET A 374 -12.89 -20.45 15.01
CA MET A 374 -13.79 -21.21 15.90
C MET A 374 -14.97 -21.81 15.12
N PHE A 375 -15.60 -21.04 14.24
CA PHE A 375 -16.68 -21.52 13.39
C PHE A 375 -16.22 -22.64 12.45
N ALA A 376 -15.03 -22.51 11.85
CA ALA A 376 -14.44 -23.58 11.03
C ALA A 376 -14.32 -24.87 11.85
N ARG A 377 -13.77 -24.82 13.07
CA ARG A 377 -13.58 -26.01 13.93
C ARG A 377 -14.88 -26.67 14.39
N MET A 378 -15.92 -25.88 14.62
CA MET A 378 -17.28 -26.41 14.87
C MET A 378 -17.93 -26.92 13.57
N GLY A 379 -17.36 -26.53 12.44
CA GLY A 379 -17.79 -26.79 11.07
C GLY A 379 -19.08 -26.11 10.69
N PHE A 380 -19.22 -24.86 11.15
CA PHE A 380 -20.11 -23.84 10.59
C PHE A 380 -19.36 -23.10 9.48
N GLU A 381 -19.34 -23.70 8.29
CA GLU A 381 -18.57 -23.19 7.14
C GLU A 381 -19.00 -21.79 6.72
N GLU A 382 -20.31 -21.57 6.54
CA GLU A 382 -20.86 -20.27 6.11
C GLU A 382 -20.49 -19.14 7.07
N ALA A 383 -20.70 -19.35 8.38
CA ALA A 383 -20.33 -18.37 9.41
C ALA A 383 -18.81 -18.11 9.46
N SER A 384 -17.98 -19.14 9.22
CA SER A 384 -16.53 -18.98 9.16
C SER A 384 -16.10 -18.10 7.99
N CYS A 385 -16.70 -18.30 6.82
CA CYS A 385 -16.45 -17.53 5.61
C CYS A 385 -16.95 -16.09 5.74
N GLU A 386 -18.11 -15.85 6.36
CA GLU A 386 -18.62 -14.51 6.65
C GLU A 386 -17.63 -13.72 7.51
N GLU A 387 -17.19 -14.30 8.63
CA GLU A 387 -16.19 -13.67 9.51
C GLU A 387 -14.85 -13.46 8.80
N ALA A 388 -14.40 -14.41 7.98
CA ALA A 388 -13.17 -14.28 7.18
C ALA A 388 -13.25 -13.15 6.16
N SER A 389 -14.41 -12.95 5.52
CA SER A 389 -14.61 -11.95 4.48
C SER A 389 -14.52 -10.51 5.00
N VAL A 390 -14.79 -10.31 6.29
CA VAL A 390 -14.63 -9.01 6.97
C VAL A 390 -13.15 -8.68 7.16
N ILE A 391 -12.26 -9.68 7.22
CA ILE A 391 -10.85 -9.47 7.52
C ILE A 391 -10.12 -8.93 6.28
N PRO A 392 -9.65 -7.68 6.29
CA PRO A 392 -8.94 -7.15 5.14
C PRO A 392 -7.49 -7.64 5.07
N CYS A 393 -6.90 -8.08 6.20
CA CYS A 393 -5.49 -8.43 6.24
C CYS A 393 -5.16 -9.74 5.51
N LEU A 394 -4.07 -9.68 4.75
CA LEU A 394 -3.62 -10.75 3.86
C LEU A 394 -3.40 -12.08 4.57
N SER A 395 -2.64 -12.10 5.67
CA SER A 395 -2.30 -13.31 6.41
C SER A 395 -3.55 -14.06 6.89
N ALA A 396 -4.48 -13.34 7.53
CA ALA A 396 -5.70 -13.92 8.06
C ALA A 396 -6.62 -14.45 6.96
N ARG A 397 -6.71 -13.78 5.79
CA ARG A 397 -7.48 -14.31 4.65
C ARG A 397 -6.96 -15.67 4.20
N PHE A 398 -5.64 -15.80 4.00
CA PHE A 398 -5.02 -17.09 3.63
C PHE A 398 -5.21 -18.14 4.71
N GLU A 399 -4.98 -17.78 5.97
CA GLU A 399 -5.16 -18.71 7.09
C GLU A 399 -6.59 -19.21 7.21
N SER A 400 -7.60 -18.33 7.12
CA SER A 400 -9.01 -18.72 7.17
C SER A 400 -9.39 -19.67 6.03
N GLU A 401 -8.95 -19.39 4.79
CA GLU A 401 -9.20 -20.26 3.63
C GLU A 401 -8.55 -21.65 3.77
N ILE A 402 -7.32 -21.69 4.29
CA ILE A 402 -6.60 -22.93 4.58
C ILE A 402 -7.29 -23.73 5.68
N GLN A 403 -7.57 -23.09 6.82
CA GLN A 403 -8.16 -23.74 8.00
C GLN A 403 -9.56 -24.26 7.71
N SER A 404 -10.39 -23.49 6.98
CA SER A 404 -11.73 -23.92 6.56
C SER A 404 -11.67 -25.25 5.80
N ARG A 405 -10.77 -25.36 4.81
CA ARG A 405 -10.60 -26.59 4.02
C ARG A 405 -10.05 -27.75 4.85
N LEU A 406 -9.06 -27.49 5.69
CA LEU A 406 -8.46 -28.53 6.55
C LEU A 406 -9.49 -29.16 7.50
N VAL A 407 -10.40 -28.37 8.06
CA VAL A 407 -11.46 -28.92 8.93
C VAL A 407 -12.51 -29.71 8.13
N MET A 408 -12.74 -29.34 6.87
CA MET A 408 -13.72 -30.03 6.01
C MET A 408 -13.24 -31.38 5.49
N VAL A 409 -11.94 -31.53 5.23
CA VAL A 409 -11.38 -32.76 4.65
C VAL A 409 -11.77 -34.02 5.43
N PRO A 410 -11.58 -34.11 6.77
CA PRO A 410 -12.01 -35.29 7.51
C PRO A 410 -13.49 -35.62 7.31
N ARG A 411 -14.38 -34.64 7.31
CA ARG A 411 -15.83 -34.89 7.13
C ARG A 411 -16.14 -35.48 5.76
N ILE A 412 -15.51 -34.94 4.71
CA ILE A 412 -15.66 -35.40 3.33
C ILE A 412 -15.06 -36.80 3.13
N VAL A 413 -13.95 -37.09 3.81
CA VAL A 413 -13.38 -38.44 3.82
C VAL A 413 -14.34 -39.45 4.46
N HIS A 414 -14.95 -39.11 5.62
CA HIS A 414 -15.93 -39.96 6.27
C HIS A 414 -17.23 -40.15 5.46
N SER A 415 -17.59 -39.21 4.57
CA SER A 415 -18.72 -39.37 3.64
C SER A 415 -18.38 -40.20 2.40
N GLY A 416 -17.12 -40.65 2.26
CA GLY A 416 -16.65 -41.46 1.13
C GLY A 416 -16.32 -40.65 -0.13
N GLU A 417 -16.34 -39.32 -0.06
CA GLU A 417 -16.09 -38.43 -1.21
C GLU A 417 -14.60 -38.11 -1.39
N LEU A 418 -13.80 -39.15 -1.64
CA LEU A 418 -12.33 -39.04 -1.68
C LEU A 418 -11.80 -38.07 -2.76
N ASP A 419 -12.49 -37.95 -3.89
CA ASP A 419 -12.12 -36.99 -4.95
C ASP A 419 -12.26 -35.54 -4.49
N THR A 420 -13.33 -35.24 -3.74
CA THR A 420 -13.57 -33.92 -3.14
C THR A 420 -12.50 -33.64 -2.09
N ALA A 421 -12.17 -34.61 -1.24
CA ALA A 421 -11.11 -34.48 -0.23
C ALA A 421 -9.75 -34.17 -0.88
N ARG A 422 -9.37 -34.92 -1.94
CA ARG A 422 -8.14 -34.68 -2.70
C ARG A 422 -8.08 -33.28 -3.30
N ARG A 423 -9.20 -32.79 -3.85
CA ARG A 423 -9.28 -31.41 -4.40
C ARG A 423 -9.05 -30.38 -3.28
N LEU A 424 -9.71 -30.51 -2.14
CA LEU A 424 -9.54 -29.57 -1.01
C LEU A 424 -8.09 -29.56 -0.50
N ILE A 425 -7.44 -30.71 -0.39
CA ILE A 425 -6.01 -30.78 -0.03
C ILE A 425 -5.13 -30.07 -1.06
N THR A 426 -5.43 -30.25 -2.35
CA THR A 426 -4.68 -29.59 -3.44
C THR A 426 -4.85 -28.06 -3.37
N GLU A 427 -6.06 -27.58 -3.10
CA GLU A 427 -6.34 -26.15 -2.90
C GLU A 427 -5.62 -25.60 -1.67
N VAL A 428 -5.56 -26.35 -0.56
CA VAL A 428 -4.78 -25.93 0.63
C VAL A 428 -3.31 -25.72 0.30
N ILE A 429 -2.71 -26.62 -0.48
CA ILE A 429 -1.30 -26.50 -0.92
C ILE A 429 -1.12 -25.29 -1.85
N ASP A 430 -2.06 -25.04 -2.76
CA ASP A 430 -2.05 -23.83 -3.61
C ASP A 430 -2.10 -22.54 -2.76
N PHE A 431 -3.02 -22.46 -1.80
CA PHE A 431 -3.11 -21.33 -0.88
C PHE A 431 -1.85 -21.15 -0.04
N LEU A 432 -1.20 -22.24 0.39
CA LEU A 432 0.07 -22.18 1.11
C LEU A 432 1.16 -21.49 0.26
N HIS A 433 1.33 -21.95 -0.99
CA HIS A 433 2.33 -21.38 -1.90
C HIS A 433 2.04 -19.93 -2.23
N ARG A 434 0.79 -19.60 -2.62
CA ARG A 434 0.38 -18.22 -2.92
C ARG A 434 0.54 -17.30 -1.71
N GLY A 435 0.17 -17.79 -0.52
CA GLY A 435 0.34 -17.05 0.73
C GLY A 435 1.80 -16.72 1.02
N ILE A 436 2.74 -17.62 0.69
CA ILE A 436 4.18 -17.37 0.79
C ILE A 436 4.63 -16.35 -0.28
N GLU A 437 4.23 -16.55 -1.55
CA GLU A 437 4.64 -15.72 -2.68
C GLU A 437 4.15 -14.27 -2.60
N CYS A 438 3.02 -14.02 -1.96
CA CYS A 438 2.51 -12.66 -1.73
C CYS A 438 2.89 -12.09 -0.35
N GLY A 439 3.67 -12.81 0.47
CA GLY A 439 4.12 -12.37 1.79
C GLY A 439 3.07 -12.44 2.92
N GLY A 440 1.94 -13.11 2.69
CA GLY A 440 0.90 -13.35 3.70
C GLY A 440 1.33 -14.39 4.75
N LEU A 441 2.10 -15.40 4.33
CA LEU A 441 2.73 -16.40 5.19
C LEU A 441 4.24 -16.20 5.22
N VAL A 442 4.91 -16.78 6.23
CA VAL A 442 6.37 -16.65 6.35
C VAL A 442 7.07 -17.44 5.24
N ASP A 443 8.08 -16.81 4.64
CA ASP A 443 8.96 -17.42 3.66
C ASP A 443 9.89 -18.44 4.32
N PRO A 444 9.86 -19.73 3.93
CA PRO A 444 10.72 -20.77 4.50
C PRO A 444 12.22 -20.43 4.46
N TRP A 445 12.67 -19.70 3.43
CA TRP A 445 14.07 -19.27 3.33
C TRP A 445 14.44 -18.26 4.40
N ASN A 446 13.51 -17.39 4.79
CA ASN A 446 13.70 -16.48 5.91
C ASN A 446 13.72 -17.22 7.25
N VAL A 447 12.93 -18.28 7.41
CA VAL A 447 12.98 -19.12 8.62
C VAL A 447 14.38 -19.69 8.82
N LEU A 448 14.99 -20.21 7.76
CA LEU A 448 16.36 -20.73 7.80
C LEU A 448 17.41 -19.61 7.97
N GLY A 449 17.31 -18.54 7.19
CA GLY A 449 18.28 -17.45 7.18
C GLY A 449 18.31 -16.60 8.44
N PHE A 450 17.17 -16.50 9.14
CA PHE A 450 17.03 -15.71 10.37
C PHE A 450 16.70 -16.55 11.61
N GLN A 451 16.75 -17.89 11.51
CA GLN A 451 16.50 -18.81 12.62
C GLN A 451 15.14 -18.60 13.31
N GLY A 452 14.11 -18.34 12.49
CA GLY A 452 12.75 -18.04 12.98
C GLY A 452 12.59 -16.65 13.61
N LEU A 453 13.58 -15.77 13.49
CA LEU A 453 13.49 -14.37 13.91
C LEU A 453 13.11 -13.45 12.73
N PHE A 454 12.51 -12.32 13.04
CA PHE A 454 12.26 -11.21 12.13
C PHE A 454 13.12 -10.01 12.53
N PRO A 455 14.12 -9.63 11.72
CA PRO A 455 14.92 -8.42 11.96
C PRO A 455 14.06 -7.17 11.78
N LEU A 456 14.03 -6.28 12.77
CA LEU A 456 13.31 -5.00 12.73
C LEU A 456 14.20 -3.81 12.33
N PHE A 457 15.52 -3.97 12.44
CA PHE A 457 16.49 -2.94 12.11
C PHE A 457 17.83 -3.53 11.66
N PHE A 458 18.81 -2.65 11.40
CA PHE A 458 20.14 -3.06 10.94
C PHE A 458 20.93 -3.87 11.97
N THR A 459 20.67 -3.67 13.26
CA THR A 459 21.36 -4.39 14.32
C THR A 459 20.69 -5.74 14.57
N ARG A 460 21.51 -6.75 14.90
CA ARG A 460 20.98 -8.08 15.21
C ARG A 460 20.14 -8.12 16.48
N GLU A 461 20.43 -7.25 17.46
CA GLU A 461 19.68 -7.16 18.70
C GLU A 461 18.23 -6.70 18.49
N ASP A 462 17.99 -5.92 17.44
CA ASP A 462 16.65 -5.48 17.03
C ASP A 462 15.95 -6.58 16.20
N SER A 463 15.85 -7.79 16.73
CA SER A 463 15.11 -8.90 16.12
C SER A 463 14.09 -9.48 17.10
N ILE A 464 12.94 -9.89 16.60
CA ILE A 464 11.87 -10.52 17.39
C ILE A 464 11.54 -11.91 16.85
N PRO A 465 10.96 -12.82 17.65
CA PRO A 465 10.39 -14.05 17.12
C PRO A 465 9.33 -13.75 16.04
N ASP A 466 9.41 -14.42 14.89
CA ASP A 466 8.39 -14.32 13.85
C ASP A 466 7.24 -15.28 14.18
N SER A 467 6.15 -14.73 14.72
CA SER A 467 4.96 -15.51 15.11
C SER A 467 4.33 -16.30 13.96
N ARG A 468 4.58 -15.92 12.71
CA ARG A 468 4.06 -16.63 11.53
C ARG A 468 4.73 -17.98 11.32
N VAL A 469 5.89 -18.23 11.92
CA VAL A 469 6.58 -19.52 11.87
C VAL A 469 5.77 -20.61 12.58
N GLU A 470 5.23 -20.30 13.76
CA GLU A 470 4.35 -21.21 14.51
C GLU A 470 3.10 -21.54 13.69
N VAL A 471 2.47 -20.52 13.09
CA VAL A 471 1.31 -20.69 12.21
C VAL A 471 1.61 -21.62 11.04
N LEU A 472 2.75 -21.42 10.36
CA LEU A 472 3.14 -22.27 9.23
C LEU A 472 3.36 -23.73 9.66
N LEU A 473 4.02 -23.95 10.79
CA LEU A 473 4.26 -25.30 11.32
C LEU A 473 2.96 -25.99 11.70
N ASP A 474 2.03 -25.29 12.34
CA ASP A 474 0.70 -25.81 12.70
C ASP A 474 -0.11 -26.19 11.47
N ILE A 475 -0.10 -25.33 10.43
CA ILE A 475 -0.75 -25.63 9.14
C ILE A 475 -0.13 -26.88 8.52
N MET A 476 1.19 -26.99 8.46
CA MET A 476 1.87 -28.14 7.87
C MET A 476 1.58 -29.45 8.62
N GLY A 477 1.51 -29.41 9.96
CA GLY A 477 1.10 -30.56 10.76
C GLY A 477 -0.29 -31.06 10.37
N GLN A 478 -1.27 -30.16 10.30
CA GLN A 478 -2.63 -30.50 9.88
C GLN A 478 -2.71 -31.01 8.44
N VAL A 479 -1.93 -30.42 7.52
CA VAL A 479 -1.84 -30.89 6.12
C VAL A 479 -1.37 -32.35 6.08
N PHE A 480 -0.35 -32.71 6.87
CA PHE A 480 0.12 -34.10 6.92
C PHE A 480 -0.93 -35.05 7.51
N ASP A 481 -1.63 -34.63 8.57
CA ASP A 481 -2.69 -35.44 9.19
C ASP A 481 -3.83 -35.74 8.20
N VAL A 482 -4.32 -34.72 7.46
CA VAL A 482 -5.40 -34.92 6.50
C VAL A 482 -4.96 -35.73 5.28
N CYS A 483 -3.70 -35.60 4.84
CA CYS A 483 -3.13 -36.44 3.80
C CYS A 483 -3.09 -37.91 4.24
N ALA A 484 -2.57 -38.17 5.45
CA ALA A 484 -2.48 -39.52 6.00
C ALA A 484 -3.87 -40.17 6.15
N LEU A 485 -4.85 -39.42 6.67
CA LEU A 485 -6.24 -39.87 6.78
C LEU A 485 -6.83 -40.24 5.40
N THR A 486 -6.70 -39.33 4.42
CA THR A 486 -7.25 -39.56 3.07
C THR A 486 -6.58 -40.74 2.38
N MET A 487 -5.25 -40.90 2.54
CA MET A 487 -4.51 -42.04 2.01
C MET A 487 -4.92 -43.36 2.65
N SER A 488 -5.18 -43.36 3.96
CA SER A 488 -5.62 -44.57 4.68
C SER A 488 -6.99 -45.03 4.20
N GLU A 489 -7.94 -44.11 4.04
CA GLU A 489 -9.30 -44.42 3.57
C GLU A 489 -9.33 -44.78 2.07
N ALA A 490 -8.46 -44.19 1.25
CA ALA A 490 -8.33 -44.58 -0.15
C ALA A 490 -7.71 -45.97 -0.36
N ALA A 491 -6.98 -46.47 0.64
CA ALA A 491 -6.35 -47.79 0.60
C ALA A 491 -7.21 -48.90 1.22
N ALA A 492 -8.24 -48.56 1.99
CA ALA A 492 -9.21 -49.46 2.58
C ALA A 492 -10.25 -49.92 1.54
#